data_AF-A0A7S3BCW9-F1
#
_entry.id   AF-A0A7S3BCW9-F1
#
_cell.length_a   1.000
_cell.length_b   1.000
_cell.length_c   1.000
_cell.angle_alpha   90.00
_cell.angle_beta   90.00
_cell.angle_gamma   90.00
#
_symmetry.space_group_name_H-M   'P 1'
#
loop_
_entity.id
_entity.type
_entity.pdbx_description
1 polymer ?
#
loop_
_entity_poly.entity_id
_entity_poly.type
_entity_poly.pdbx_seq_one_letter_code
_entity_poly.pdbx_strand_id
1 'polypeptide(L)'
;GARGGLGAPMTGGGEVVLKKEEEQLRSVMKREALRSCDGLLKAYVDCTKENFISVVWACRPALAAVNECLAAETSDAKLEVIKADYARRKADEAAAGGAAR
;
A
#
# COMPACT_ATOMS: atom_id res chain seq x y z
N GLY A 1 -12.55 -28.01 -29.79
CA GLY A 1 -11.43 -27.08 -29.60
C GLY A 1 -11.55 -26.47 -28.22
N ALA A 2 -10.54 -26.68 -27.38
CA ALA A 2 -10.44 -26.09 -26.05
C ALA A 2 -10.14 -24.58 -26.15
N ARG A 3 -10.72 -23.78 -25.25
CA ARG A 3 -10.08 -22.65 -24.57
C ARG A 3 -10.99 -22.11 -23.47
N GLY A 4 -10.87 -22.75 -22.31
CA GLY A 4 -11.08 -22.08 -21.04
C GLY A 4 -9.97 -21.06 -20.78
N GLY A 5 -10.24 -20.18 -19.81
CA GLY A 5 -9.38 -19.11 -19.32
C GLY A 5 -10.27 -18.14 -18.54
N LEU A 6 -10.84 -18.55 -17.42
CA LEU A 6 -10.25 -18.31 -16.08
C LEU A 6 -9.82 -16.86 -15.90
N GLY A 7 -10.78 -15.94 -15.88
CA GLY A 7 -10.68 -14.74 -15.05
C GLY A 7 -11.10 -15.12 -13.63
N ALA A 8 -10.20 -15.76 -12.88
CA ALA A 8 -10.42 -16.00 -11.47
C ALA A 8 -10.58 -14.64 -10.76
N PRO A 9 -11.65 -14.39 -9.98
CA PRO A 9 -11.54 -13.38 -8.94
C PRO A 9 -10.43 -13.84 -8.01
N MET A 10 -9.41 -13.00 -7.81
CA MET A 10 -8.35 -13.20 -6.84
C MET A 10 -8.97 -13.18 -5.43
N THR A 11 -9.56 -14.29 -5.01
CA THR A 11 -9.80 -14.57 -3.60
C THR A 11 -8.44 -14.90 -3.00
N GLY A 12 -7.72 -13.85 -2.59
CA GLY A 12 -6.60 -13.98 -1.68
C GLY A 12 -7.14 -14.63 -0.41
N GLY A 13 -6.74 -15.88 -0.18
CA GLY A 13 -7.00 -16.59 1.06
C GLY A 13 -6.14 -16.01 2.17
N GLY A 14 -6.75 -15.13 2.96
CA GLY A 14 -6.22 -14.54 4.17
C GLY A 14 -7.38 -13.80 4.82
N GLU A 15 -7.65 -14.11 6.10
CA GLU A 15 -8.62 -13.49 7.03
C GLU A 15 -9.64 -12.51 6.41
N VAL A 16 -10.95 -12.80 6.50
CA VAL A 16 -12.02 -11.96 5.93
C VAL A 16 -12.10 -10.62 6.68
N VAL A 17 -11.22 -9.68 6.34
CA VAL A 17 -11.26 -8.29 6.78
C VAL A 17 -12.42 -7.62 6.04
N LEU A 18 -13.27 -6.88 6.76
CA LEU A 18 -14.35 -6.11 6.14
C LEU A 18 -13.75 -5.16 5.09
N LYS A 19 -14.38 -5.02 3.93
CA LYS A 19 -13.89 -4.13 2.84
C LYS A 19 -13.55 -2.71 3.32
N LYS A 20 -14.32 -2.20 4.29
CA LYS A 20 -14.07 -0.90 4.93
C LYS A 20 -12.77 -0.90 5.74
N GLU A 21 -12.50 -1.95 6.51
CA GLU A 21 -11.27 -2.08 7.30
C GLU A 21 -10.05 -2.26 6.38
N GLU A 22 -10.17 -3.04 5.29
CA GLU A 22 -9.08 -3.19 4.33
C GLU A 22 -8.72 -1.85 3.66
N GLU A 23 -9.70 -1.02 3.31
CA GLU A 23 -9.47 0.32 2.75
C GLU A 23 -8.79 1.26 3.75
N GLN A 24 -9.14 1.17 5.04
CA GLN A 24 -8.45 1.92 6.10
C GLN A 24 -7.00 1.45 6.26
N LEU A 25 -6.75 0.15 6.26
CA LEU A 25 -5.40 -0.42 6.33
C LEU A 25 -4.56 -0.01 5.10
N ARG A 26 -5.15 -0.03 3.90
CA ARG A 26 -4.51 0.49 2.68
C ARG A 26 -4.19 1.98 2.80
N SER A 27 -5.02 2.77 3.47
CA SER A 27 -4.76 4.20 3.71
C SER A 27 -3.67 4.45 4.75
N VAL A 28 -3.57 3.61 5.79
CA VAL A 28 -2.45 3.63 6.75
C VAL A 28 -1.15 3.28 6.02
N MET A 29 -1.15 2.17 5.28
CA MET A 29 -0.01 1.71 4.49
C MET A 29 0.48 2.78 3.51
N LYS A 30 -0.43 3.43 2.78
CA LYS A 30 -0.07 4.54 1.88
C LYS A 30 0.60 5.70 2.61
N ARG A 31 0.13 6.06 3.82
CA ARG A 31 0.75 7.14 4.61
C ARG A 31 2.17 6.79 5.05
N GLU A 32 2.42 5.53 5.41
CA GLU A 32 3.76 5.05 5.76
C GLU A 32 4.67 4.99 4.53
N ALA A 33 4.16 4.47 3.40
CA ALA A 33 4.85 4.46 2.12
C ALA A 33 5.32 5.87 1.70
N LEU A 34 4.44 6.86 1.84
CA LEU A 34 4.77 8.26 1.53
C LEU A 34 5.89 8.82 2.41
N ARG A 35 5.98 8.41 3.69
CA ARG A 35 7.10 8.82 4.56
C ARG A 35 8.41 8.15 4.16
N SER A 36 8.36 6.85 3.86
CA SER A 36 9.56 6.11 3.44
C SER A 36 10.12 6.62 2.11
N CYS A 37 9.24 7.03 1.20
CA CYS A 37 9.61 7.55 -0.12
C CYS A 37 9.78 9.08 -0.18
N ASP A 38 9.76 9.79 0.96
CA ASP A 38 9.73 11.27 1.01
C ASP A 38 10.92 11.91 0.26
N GLY A 39 12.12 11.33 0.37
CA GLY A 39 13.30 11.84 -0.34
C GLY A 39 13.18 11.79 -1.87
N LEU A 40 12.57 10.72 -2.42
CA LEU A 40 12.33 10.58 -3.85
C LEU A 40 11.19 11.50 -4.30
N LEU A 41 10.15 11.62 -3.48
CA LEU A 41 9.05 12.56 -3.69
C LEU A 41 9.55 13.99 -3.74
N LYS A 42 10.47 14.37 -2.86
CA LYS A 42 11.09 15.70 -2.85
C LYS A 42 11.85 15.97 -4.16
N ALA A 43 12.65 15.02 -4.62
CA ALA A 43 13.37 15.15 -5.90
C ALA A 43 12.42 15.30 -7.10
N TYR A 44 11.32 14.55 -7.11
CA TYR A 44 10.28 14.70 -8.14
C TYR A 44 9.60 16.07 -8.08
N VAL A 45 9.18 16.50 -6.88
CA VAL A 45 8.55 17.81 -6.64
C VAL A 45 9.48 18.94 -7.06
N ASP A 46 10.76 18.87 -6.71
CA ASP A 46 11.73 19.89 -7.08
C ASP A 46 11.93 19.93 -8.61
N CYS A 47 11.95 18.77 -9.29
CA CYS A 47 11.95 18.73 -10.76
C CYS A 47 10.70 19.39 -11.39
N THR A 48 9.52 19.17 -10.78
CA THR A 48 8.26 19.78 -11.27
C THR A 48 8.15 21.28 -11.02
N LYS A 49 8.89 21.82 -10.05
CA LYS A 49 8.95 23.27 -9.82
C LYS A 49 9.78 23.98 -10.89
N GLU A 50 10.84 23.33 -11.36
CA GLU A 50 11.76 23.89 -12.36
C GLU A 50 11.20 23.78 -13.79
N ASN A 51 10.25 22.85 -14.02
CA ASN A 51 9.69 22.58 -15.33
C ASN A 51 8.18 22.76 -15.28
N PHE A 52 7.60 23.67 -16.07
CA PHE A 52 6.14 23.88 -16.10
C PHE A 52 5.47 23.19 -17.31
N ILE A 53 6.17 23.08 -18.43
CA ILE A 53 5.62 22.58 -19.71
C ILE A 53 6.20 21.19 -20.05
N SER A 54 7.44 20.93 -19.67
CA SER A 54 8.21 19.73 -20.01
C SER A 54 8.22 18.63 -18.93
N VAL A 55 7.41 18.77 -17.86
CA VAL A 55 7.42 17.87 -16.68
C VAL A 55 7.38 16.38 -17.05
N VAL A 56 6.46 16.01 -17.94
CA VAL A 56 6.21 14.60 -18.30
C VAL A 56 7.44 13.92 -18.90
N TRP A 57 8.33 14.69 -19.52
CA TRP A 57 9.53 14.21 -20.19
C TRP A 57 10.76 14.40 -19.30
N ALA A 58 10.91 15.60 -18.74
CA ALA A 58 12.06 15.99 -17.92
C ALA A 58 12.10 15.25 -16.56
N CYS A 59 10.94 15.08 -15.92
CA CYS A 59 10.84 14.48 -14.59
C CYS A 59 10.44 13.00 -14.62
N ARG A 60 10.35 12.40 -15.81
CA ARG A 60 10.06 10.96 -16.00
C ARG A 60 10.96 10.03 -15.16
N PRO A 61 12.29 10.23 -15.06
CA PRO A 61 13.13 9.35 -14.23
C PRO A 61 12.84 9.50 -12.73
N ALA A 62 12.61 10.73 -12.25
CA ALA A 62 12.25 10.97 -10.85
C ALA A 62 10.88 10.36 -10.52
N LEU A 63 9.92 10.47 -11.45
CA LEU A 63 8.60 9.85 -11.32
C LEU A 63 8.68 8.32 -11.28
N ALA A 64 9.55 7.71 -12.10
CA ALA A 64 9.77 6.26 -12.09
C ALA A 64 10.28 5.79 -10.72
N ALA A 65 11.29 6.47 -10.17
CA ALA A 65 11.86 6.13 -8.85
C ALA A 65 10.81 6.22 -7.72
N VAL A 66 9.97 7.26 -7.73
CA VAL A 66 8.85 7.38 -6.77
C VAL A 66 7.87 6.22 -6.92
N ASN A 67 7.49 5.89 -8.16
CA ASN A 67 6.54 4.79 -8.41
C ASN A 67 7.11 3.43 -8.00
N GLU A 68 8.39 3.17 -8.24
CA GLU A 68 9.07 1.94 -7.80
C GLU A 68 9.08 1.83 -6.27
N CYS A 69 9.40 2.92 -5.57
CA CYS A 69 9.37 2.97 -4.12
C CYS A 69 7.96 2.71 -3.57
N LEU A 70 6.95 3.40 -4.11
CA LEU A 70 5.56 3.21 -3.70
C LEU A 70 5.08 1.79 -3.97
N ALA A 71 5.43 1.19 -5.12
CA ALA A 71 5.04 -0.17 -5.46
C ALA A 71 5.59 -1.20 -4.46
N ALA A 72 6.84 -1.05 -4.02
CA ALA A 72 7.45 -1.89 -3.00
C ALA A 72 6.74 -1.76 -1.64
N GLU A 73 6.31 -0.54 -1.30
CA GLU A 73 5.62 -0.25 -0.03
C GLU A 73 4.11 -0.60 -0.06
N THR A 74 3.48 -0.65 -1.24
CA THR A 74 2.05 -0.98 -1.39
C THR A 74 1.79 -2.35 -2.01
N SER A 75 2.76 -3.25 -1.93
CA SER A 75 2.64 -4.62 -2.44
C SER A 75 1.62 -5.44 -1.65
N ASP A 76 0.92 -6.38 -2.31
CA ASP A 76 -0.05 -7.28 -1.64
C ASP A 76 0.59 -8.08 -0.49
N ALA A 77 1.88 -8.42 -0.62
CA ALA A 77 2.64 -9.05 0.46
C ALA A 77 2.73 -8.19 1.73
N LYS A 78 2.90 -6.87 1.61
CA LYS A 78 2.90 -5.97 2.78
C LYS A 78 1.50 -5.81 3.37
N LEU A 79 0.46 -5.84 2.54
CA LEU A 79 -0.92 -5.82 3.03
C LEU A 79 -1.23 -7.02 3.91
N GLU A 80 -0.80 -8.22 3.51
CA GLU A 80 -1.00 -9.44 4.32
C GLU A 80 -0.25 -9.38 5.65
N VAL A 81 0.98 -8.82 5.69
CA VAL A 81 1.71 -8.58 6.94
C VAL A 81 0.94 -7.60 7.85
N ILE A 82 0.48 -6.48 7.30
CA ILE A 82 -0.26 -5.46 8.05
C ILE A 82 -1.59 -6.03 8.58
N LYS A 83 -2.29 -6.86 7.80
CA LYS A 83 -3.51 -7.56 8.22
C LYS A 83 -3.22 -8.53 9.37
N ALA A 84 -2.15 -9.32 9.28
CA ALA A 84 -1.76 -10.25 10.33
C ALA A 84 -1.39 -9.52 11.64
N ASP A 85 -0.67 -8.40 11.54
CA ASP A 85 -0.37 -7.55 12.70
C ASP A 85 -1.63 -6.92 13.31
N TYR A 86 -2.57 -6.47 12.49
CA TYR A 86 -3.86 -5.96 12.94
C TYR A 86 -4.68 -7.03 13.67
N ALA A 87 -4.77 -8.24 13.10
CA ALA A 87 -5.47 -9.36 13.72
C ALA A 87 -4.87 -9.73 15.08
N ARG A 88 -3.53 -9.75 15.19
CA ARG A 88 -2.83 -9.99 16.46
C ARG A 88 -3.17 -8.93 17.50
N ARG A 89 -3.05 -7.64 17.16
CA ARG A 89 -3.38 -6.53 18.05
C ARG A 89 -4.82 -6.59 18.54
N LYS A 90 -5.77 -6.95 17.65
CA LYS A 90 -7.18 -7.15 18.00
C LYS A 90 -7.39 -8.30 18.98
N ALA A 91 -6.63 -9.38 18.84
CA ALA A 91 -6.65 -10.52 19.77
C ALA A 91 -6.07 -10.13 21.14
N ASP A 92 -4.96 -9.39 21.17
CA ASP A 92 -4.36 -8.87 22.41
C ASP A 92 -5.32 -7.92 23.15
N GLU A 93 -5.98 -7.01 22.42
CA GLU A 93 -6.99 -6.10 22.98
C GLU A 93 -8.21 -6.86 23.53
N ALA A 94 -8.66 -7.91 22.85
CA ALA A 94 -9.74 -8.76 23.35
C ALA A 94 -9.35 -9.53 24.62
N ALA A 95 -8.10 -10.01 24.70
CA ALA A 95 -7.57 -10.67 25.89
C ALA A 95 -7.40 -9.68 27.07
N ALA A 96 -6.92 -8.47 26.80
CA ALA A 96 -6.76 -7.42 27.81
C ALA A 96 -8.12 -6.90 28.32
N GLY A 97 -9.12 -6.74 27.44
CA GLY A 97 -10.48 -6.36 27.84
C GLY A 97 -11.24 -7.44 28.62
N GLY A 98 -10.85 -8.71 28.46
CA GLY A 98 -11.39 -9.84 29.24
C GLY A 98 -10.83 -9.94 30.67
N ALA A 99 -9.67 -9.34 30.94
CA ALA A 99 -9.03 -9.36 32.27
C ALA A 99 -9.55 -8.27 33.23
N ALA A 100 -10.40 -7.35 32.74
CA ALA A 100 -10.97 -6.25 33.53
C ALA A 100 -12.38 -6.54 34.09
N ARG A 101 -12.79 -7.81 34.17
CA ARG A 101 -14.11 -8.23 34.67
C ARG A 101 -14.02 -9.12 35.91
#